data_AF-A0A3C0BTA8-F1
#
_entry.id   AF-A0A3C0BTA8-F1
#
_cell.length_a   1.000
_cell.length_b   1.000
_cell.length_c   1.000
_cell.angle_alpha   90.00
_cell.angle_beta   90.00
_cell.angle_gamma   90.00
#
_symmetry.space_group_name_H-M   'P 1'
#
loop_
_entity.id
_entity.type
_entity.pdbx_description
1 polymer ?
#
loop_
_entity_poly.entity_id
_entity_poly.type
_entity_poly.pdbx_seq_one_letter_code
_entity_poly.pdbx_strand_id
1 'polypeptide(L)' 'VVGVHIADEAIVDGRVDVTKLKPIARLGYRDYAVIDEVFSL' A
#
# COMPACT_ATOMS: atom_id res chain seq x y z
N VAL A 1 11.44 15.00 -2.82
CA VAL A 1 11.70 13.90 -1.86
C VAL A 1 13.17 13.55 -1.97
N VAL A 2 13.89 13.46 -0.85
CA VAL A 2 15.35 13.17 -0.84
C VAL A 2 15.67 11.73 -0.41
N GLY A 3 14.69 11.01 0.13
CA GLY A 3 14.77 9.59 0.49
C GLY A 3 13.38 9.07 0.89
N VAL A 4 13.19 7.75 0.86
CA VAL A 4 11.98 7.06 1.30
C VAL A 4 12.40 5.91 2.22
N HIS A 5 11.81 5.85 3.41
CA HIS A 5 12.01 4.73 4.34
C HIS A 5 10.88 3.72 4.13
N ILE A 6 11.22 2.49 3.80
CA ILE A 6 10.28 1.40 3.54
C ILE A 6 10.74 0.21 4.39
N ALA A 7 9.81 -0.49 5.02
CA ALA A 7 10.11 -1.74 5.71
C ALA A 7 10.51 -2.81 4.69
N ASP A 8 11.58 -3.55 4.95
CA ASP A 8 12.13 -4.54 4.00
C ASP A 8 11.09 -5.61 3.62
N GLU A 9 10.23 -6.01 4.55
CA GLU A 9 9.16 -6.99 4.31
C GLU A 9 8.14 -6.55 3.26
N ALA A 10 7.96 -5.25 3.06
CA ALA A 10 7.04 -4.67 2.09
C ALA A 10 7.65 -4.61 0.68
N ILE A 11 8.91 -5.02 0.51
CA ILE A 11 9.57 -5.12 -0.80
C ILE A 11 9.58 -6.60 -1.22
N VAL A 12 8.91 -6.90 -2.34
CA VAL A 12 8.85 -8.24 -2.94
C VAL A 12 9.31 -8.12 -4.39
N ASP A 13 10.30 -8.91 -4.78
CA ASP A 13 10.89 -8.91 -6.13
C ASP A 13 11.33 -7.52 -6.62
N GLY A 14 11.89 -6.71 -5.70
CA GLY A 14 12.33 -5.35 -5.99
C GLY A 14 11.20 -4.34 -6.20
N ARG A 15 9.95 -4.71 -5.90
CA ARG A 15 8.76 -3.85 -5.98
C ARG A 15 8.11 -3.71 -4.61
N VAL A 16 7.44 -2.59 -4.40
CA VAL A 16 6.65 -2.40 -3.17
C VAL A 16 5.35 -3.19 -3.31
N ASP A 17 5.15 -4.12 -2.38
CA ASP A 17 3.90 -4.84 -2.20
C ASP A 17 2.99 -4.01 -1.28
N VAL A 18 2.03 -3.31 -1.89
CA VAL A 18 1.09 -2.45 -1.19
C VAL A 18 0.16 -3.22 -0.25
N THR A 19 -0.09 -4.50 -0.51
CA THR A 19 -0.98 -5.33 0.33
C THR A 19 -0.36 -5.60 1.70
N LYS A 20 0.96 -5.58 1.81
CA LYS A 20 1.70 -5.70 3.09
C LYS A 20 1.72 -4.41 3.90
N LEU A 21 1.60 -3.26 3.23
CA LEU A 21 1.54 -1.95 3.88
C LEU A 21 0.17 -1.64 4.47
N LYS A 22 -0.89 -2.34 4.01
CA LYS A 22 -2.30 -2.12 4.40
C LYS A 22 -2.68 -0.62 4.43
N PRO A 23 -2.40 0.16 3.38
CA PRO A 23 -2.75 1.56 3.37
C PRO A 23 -4.26 1.73 3.40
N ILE A 24 -4.70 2.82 4.04
CA ILE A 24 -6.09 3.24 4.02
C ILE A 24 -6.35 4.17 2.85
N ALA A 25 -7.40 3.90 2.09
CA ALA A 25 -7.95 4.81 1.10
C ALA A 25 -9.13 5.57 1.71
N ARG A 26 -9.18 6.87 1.45
CA ARG A 26 -10.27 7.73 1.89
C ARG A 26 -11.46 7.58 0.96
N LEU A 27 -12.64 7.32 1.53
CA LEU A 27 -13.92 7.32 0.82
C LEU A 27 -14.76 8.55 1.22
N GLY A 28 -16.02 8.55 0.81
CA GLY A 28 -17.00 9.56 1.23
C GLY A 28 -17.25 9.56 2.73
N TYR A 29 -17.74 10.69 3.25
CA TYR A 29 -18.14 10.86 4.66
C TYR A 29 -17.05 10.51 5.67
N ARG A 30 -17.22 9.44 6.46
CA ARG A 30 -16.25 8.93 7.43
C ARG A 30 -15.82 7.50 7.08
N ASP A 31 -15.95 7.12 5.82
CA ASP A 31 -15.67 5.78 5.36
C ASP A 31 -14.22 5.69 4.86
N TYR A 32 -13.65 4.50 5.03
CA TYR A 32 -12.28 4.16 4.66
C TYR A 32 -12.25 2.74 4.13
N ALA A 33 -11.37 2.49 3.16
CA ALA A 33 -11.08 1.14 2.67
C ALA A 33 -9.64 0.78 3.02
N VAL A 34 -9.40 -0.49 3.38
CA VAL A 34 -8.05 -1.04 3.50
C VAL A 34 -7.72 -1.78 2.20
N ILE A 35 -6.50 -1.60 1.69
CA ILE A 35 -6.07 -2.34 0.49
C ILE A 35 -5.58 -3.73 0.90
N ASP A 36 -6.41 -4.73 0.65
CA ASP A 36 -6.08 -6.14 0.93
C ASP A 36 -5.52 -6.88 -0.29
N GLU A 37 -5.96 -6.54 -1.50
CA GLU A 37 -5.61 -7.25 -2.74
C GLU A 37 -5.44 -6.27 -3.93
N VAL A 38 -4.64 -6.66 -4.94
CA VAL A 38 -4.39 -5.86 -6.16
C VAL A 38 -4.44 -6.77 -7.38
N PHE A 39 -5.02 -6.27 -8.48
CA PHE A 39 -5.04 -6.92 -9.79
C PHE A 39 -4.71 -5.91 -10.89
N SER A 40 -4.28 -6.42 -12.05
CA SER A 40 -3.97 -5.63 -13.25
C SER A 40 -4.78 -6.15 -14.44
N LEU A 41 -5.21 -5.26 -15.34
CA LEU A 41 -5.91 -5.57 -16.59
C LEU A 41 -5.02 -5.27 -17.80
#